data_AF-A0A1S8CUR5-F1
#
_entry.id   AF-A0A1S8CUR5-F1
#
_cell.length_a   1.000
_cell.length_b   1.000
_cell.length_c   1.000
_cell.angle_alpha   90.00
_cell.angle_beta   90.00
_cell.angle_gamma   90.00
#
_symmetry.space_group_name_H-M   'P 1'
#
loop_
_entity.id
_entity.type
_entity.pdbx_description
1 polymer ?
#
loop_
_entity_poly.entity_id
_entity_poly.type
_entity_poly.pdbx_seq_one_letter_code
_entity_poly.pdbx_strand_id
1 'polypeptide(L)'
;MDDFLKNLASLNDDNALLDFCRRKVLHGTPFVFNGNEDAYYSFRKRIADEFEINFHEIFIIGSGKLGFSPHKNKIFDYDSDIDVAIRSLA
;
A
#
# COMPACT_ATOMS: atom_id res chain seq x y z
N MET A 1 -2.82 -3.28 -14.00
CA MET A 1 -4.17 -3.35 -13.41
C MET A 1 -4.80 -4.71 -13.72
N ASP A 2 -4.98 -5.03 -14.99
CA ASP A 2 -5.65 -6.28 -15.42
C ASP A 2 -5.01 -7.55 -14.85
N ASP A 3 -3.69 -7.65 -14.88
CA ASP A 3 -2.99 -8.81 -14.31
C ASP A 3 -3.19 -8.94 -12.81
N PHE A 4 -3.27 -7.82 -12.09
CA PHE A 4 -3.56 -7.85 -10.66
C PHE A 4 -4.97 -8.39 -10.40
N LEU A 5 -5.97 -7.92 -11.16
CA LEU A 5 -7.36 -8.35 -11.02
C LEU A 5 -7.53 -9.82 -11.43
N LYS A 6 -6.89 -10.26 -12.52
CA LYS A 6 -6.88 -11.66 -12.95
C LYS A 6 -6.26 -12.58 -11.89
N ASN A 7 -5.10 -12.19 -11.35
CA ASN A 7 -4.45 -12.97 -10.29
C ASN A 7 -5.33 -13.04 -9.04
N LEU A 8 -5.93 -11.93 -8.62
CA LEU A 8 -6.85 -11.88 -7.48
C LEU A 8 -8.07 -12.79 -7.70
N ALA A 9 -8.66 -12.78 -8.88
CA ALA A 9 -9.81 -13.61 -9.22
C ALA A 9 -9.48 -15.12 -9.30
N SER A 10 -8.21 -15.48 -9.50
CA SER A 10 -7.76 -16.88 -9.56
C SER A 10 -7.42 -17.52 -8.21
N LEU A 11 -7.49 -16.76 -7.11
CA LEU A 11 -7.18 -17.28 -5.78
C LEU A 11 -8.34 -18.14 -5.27
N ASN A 12 -8.02 -19.32 -4.74
CA ASN A 12 -9.02 -20.34 -4.39
C ASN A 12 -9.24 -20.52 -2.88
N ASP A 13 -8.42 -19.88 -2.04
CA ASP A 13 -8.49 -20.01 -0.60
C ASP A 13 -7.94 -18.78 0.14
N ASP A 14 -8.26 -18.70 1.42
CA ASP A 14 -7.92 -17.56 2.29
C ASP A 14 -6.40 -17.42 2.51
N ASN A 15 -5.64 -18.52 2.50
CA ASN A 15 -4.19 -18.45 2.66
C ASN A 15 -3.54 -17.83 1.42
N ALA A 16 -4.00 -18.22 0.23
CA ALA A 16 -3.57 -17.63 -1.04
C ALA A 16 -3.94 -16.15 -1.12
N LEU A 17 -5.15 -15.79 -0.68
CA LEU A 17 -5.58 -14.39 -0.58
C LEU A 17 -4.69 -13.59 0.37
N LEU A 18 -4.40 -14.14 1.54
CA LEU A 18 -3.60 -13.48 2.56
C LEU A 18 -2.14 -13.29 2.12
N ASP A 19 -1.54 -14.28 1.46
CA ASP A 19 -0.21 -14.14 0.85
C ASP A 19 -0.19 -13.10 -0.27
N PHE A 20 -1.22 -13.10 -1.14
CA PHE A 20 -1.37 -12.10 -2.19
C PHE A 20 -1.44 -10.69 -1.62
N CYS A 21 -2.26 -10.47 -0.59
CA CYS A 21 -2.37 -9.18 0.11
C CYS A 21 -1.04 -8.75 0.72
N ARG A 22 -0.33 -9.65 1.42
CA ARG A 22 0.99 -9.35 1.98
C ARG A 22 1.96 -8.89 0.91
N ARG A 23 2.08 -9.63 -0.21
CA ARG A 23 3.05 -9.32 -1.26
C ARG A 23 2.69 -8.10 -2.10
N LYS A 24 1.41 -7.91 -2.43
CA LYS A 24 0.98 -6.89 -3.41
C LYS A 24 0.44 -5.62 -2.76
N VAL A 25 -0.19 -5.74 -1.59
CA VAL A 25 -0.87 -4.62 -0.92
C VAL A 25 -0.02 -4.05 0.22
N LEU A 26 0.68 -4.87 1.00
CA LEU A 26 1.39 -4.37 2.19
C LEU A 26 2.91 -4.22 2.00
N HIS A 27 3.53 -5.12 1.24
CA HIS A 27 4.99 -5.20 1.12
C HIS A 27 5.57 -4.30 0.01
N GLY A 28 6.80 -3.84 0.19
CA GLY A 28 7.59 -3.10 -0.80
C GLY A 28 7.25 -1.62 -0.88
N THR A 29 8.00 -0.90 -1.70
CA THR A 29 7.82 0.55 -1.90
C THR A 29 6.48 0.84 -2.59
N PRO A 30 5.65 1.74 -2.04
CA PRO A 30 4.41 2.17 -2.66
C PRO A 30 4.65 2.83 -4.02
N PHE A 31 3.71 2.67 -4.96
CA PHE A 31 3.81 3.24 -6.31
C PHE A 31 4.13 4.74 -6.30
N VAL A 32 3.49 5.50 -5.41
CA VAL A 32 3.72 6.96 -5.27
C VAL A 32 5.16 7.34 -4.89
N PHE A 33 5.94 6.39 -4.38
CA PHE A 33 7.37 6.56 -4.04
C PHE A 33 8.30 5.68 -4.91
N ASN A 34 7.83 5.17 -6.05
CA ASN A 34 8.62 4.28 -6.88
C ASN A 34 9.92 4.97 -7.34
N GLY A 35 11.06 4.29 -7.14
CA GLY A 35 12.39 4.86 -7.41
C GLY A 35 12.88 5.91 -6.42
N ASN A 36 12.16 6.17 -5.32
CA ASN A 36 12.54 7.11 -4.28
C ASN A 36 12.24 6.55 -2.88
N GLU A 37 13.00 5.53 -2.48
CA GLU A 37 12.84 4.83 -1.20
C GLU A 37 13.15 5.73 -0.01
N ASP A 38 14.07 6.68 -0.16
CA ASP A 38 14.41 7.67 0.87
C ASP A 38 13.20 8.55 1.19
N ALA A 39 12.48 9.03 0.18
CA ALA A 39 11.24 9.80 0.40
C ALA A 39 10.17 8.95 1.09
N TYR A 40 10.06 7.66 0.76
CA TYR A 40 9.14 6.75 1.44
C TYR A 40 9.51 6.56 2.92
N TYR A 41 10.81 6.39 3.22
CA TYR A 41 11.30 6.30 4.58
C TYR A 41 11.00 7.60 5.36
N SER A 42 11.39 8.76 4.82
CA SER A 42 11.16 10.05 5.46
C SER A 42 9.67 10.35 5.68
N PHE A 43 8.81 9.99 4.73
CA PHE A 43 7.36 10.15 4.86
C PHE A 43 6.83 9.35 6.05
N ARG A 44 7.15 8.05 6.13
CA ARG A 44 6.74 7.21 7.27
C ARG A 44 7.32 7.68 8.58
N LYS A 45 8.59 8.10 8.59
CA LYS A 45 9.25 8.61 9.80
C LYS A 45 8.52 9.82 10.38
N ARG A 46 8.10 10.77 9.54
CA ARG A 46 7.36 11.96 10.00
C ARG A 46 6.04 11.60 10.68
N ILE A 47 5.31 10.63 10.14
CA ILE A 47 4.06 10.14 10.74
C ILE A 47 4.37 9.37 12.03
N ALA A 48 5.42 8.55 12.04
CA ALA A 48 5.84 7.80 13.23
C ALA A 48 6.18 8.71 14.40
N ASP A 49 6.96 9.77 14.12
CA ASP A 49 7.36 10.76 15.12
C ASP A 49 6.16 11.56 15.65
N GLU A 50 5.15 11.86 14.80
CA GLU A 50 3.93 12.58 15.20
C GLU A 50 3.02 11.75 16.13
N PHE A 51 2.87 10.45 15.85
CA PHE A 51 1.99 9.57 16.62
C PHE A 51 2.71 8.76 17.70
N GLU A 52 4.03 8.96 17.86
CA GLU A 52 4.89 8.23 18.81
C GLU A 52 4.82 6.69 18.65
N ILE A 53 4.76 6.23 17.40
CA ILE A 53 4.65 4.81 17.03
C ILE A 53 5.86 4.33 16.25
N ASN A 54 5.99 3.02 16.05
CA ASN A 54 7.06 2.49 15.21
C ASN A 54 6.75 2.75 13.72
N PHE A 55 7.72 3.19 12.93
CA PHE A 55 7.48 3.44 11.49
C PHE A 55 7.11 2.18 10.68
N HIS A 56 7.36 0.98 11.22
CA HIS A 56 6.89 -0.29 10.64
C HIS A 56 5.38 -0.51 10.81
N GLU A 57 4.70 0.30 11.63
CA GLU A 57 3.26 0.25 11.88
C GLU A 57 2.47 1.14 10.90
N ILE A 58 3.16 1.77 9.96
CA ILE A 58 2.61 2.73 9.00
C ILE A 58 2.66 2.14 7.60
N PHE A 59 1.49 1.98 7.01
CA PHE A 59 1.31 1.38 5.69
C PHE A 59 0.60 2.35 4.76
N ILE A 60 1.20 2.60 3.60
CA ILE A 60 0.48 3.24 2.51
C ILE A 60 -0.29 2.16 1.77
N ILE A 61 -1.60 2.38 1.61
CA ILE A 61 -2.53 1.43 1.00
C ILE A 61 -3.28 2.11 -0.15
N GLY A 62 -4.30 1.43 -0.68
CA GLY A 62 -5.14 1.99 -1.74
C GLY A 62 -4.39 2.24 -3.04
N SER A 63 -4.82 3.27 -3.77
CA SER A 63 -4.27 3.57 -5.10
C SER A 63 -2.85 4.11 -5.07
N GLY A 64 -2.45 4.83 -4.01
CA GLY A 64 -1.07 5.30 -3.86
C GLY A 64 -0.07 4.14 -3.70
N LYS A 65 -0.52 2.99 -3.18
CA LYS A 65 0.27 1.76 -3.10
C LYS A 65 0.33 1.02 -4.43
N LEU A 66 -0.82 0.80 -5.05
CA LEU A 66 -0.95 -0.07 -6.22
C LEU A 66 -0.65 0.63 -7.56
N GLY A 67 -0.71 1.96 -7.59
CA GLY A 67 -0.65 2.77 -8.82
C GLY A 67 -1.98 2.86 -9.56
N PHE A 68 -3.04 2.29 -9.01
CA PHE A 68 -4.41 2.36 -9.52
C PHE A 68 -5.39 1.99 -8.41
N SER A 69 -6.65 2.40 -8.55
CA SER A 69 -7.74 1.98 -7.69
C SER A 69 -8.46 0.79 -8.32
N PRO A 70 -8.42 -0.42 -7.72
CA PRO A 70 -9.21 -1.56 -8.20
C PRO A 70 -10.72 -1.30 -8.12
N HIS A 71 -11.15 -0.51 -7.13
CA HIS A 71 -12.57 -0.20 -6.91
C HIS A 71 -13.11 0.85 -7.88
N LYS A 72 -12.35 1.94 -8.11
CA LYS A 72 -12.75 3.03 -9.01
C LYS A 72 -12.38 2.76 -10.48
N ASN A 73 -11.65 1.68 -10.75
CA ASN A 73 -11.06 1.37 -12.06
C ASN A 73 -10.31 2.56 -12.68
N LYS A 74 -9.52 3.26 -11.84
CA LYS A 74 -8.84 4.53 -12.18
C LYS A 74 -7.34 4.39 -11.93
N ILE A 75 -6.50 4.89 -12.84
CA ILE A 75 -5.05 5.00 -12.64
C ILE A 75 -4.76 6.09 -11.59
N PHE A 76 -3.74 5.88 -10.77
CA PHE A 76 -3.29 6.88 -9.81
C PHE A 76 -2.68 8.07 -10.55
N ASP A 77 -3.13 9.27 -10.19
CA ASP A 77 -2.74 10.54 -10.80
C ASP A 77 -2.64 11.64 -9.74
N TYR A 78 -2.35 12.87 -10.16
CA TYR A 78 -2.19 14.00 -9.24
C TYR A 78 -3.49 14.42 -8.52
N ASP A 79 -4.65 13.97 -9.01
CA ASP A 79 -5.95 14.19 -8.37
C ASP A 79 -6.34 13.03 -7.42
N SER A 80 -5.42 12.09 -7.19
CA SER A 80 -5.65 10.93 -6.33
C SER A 80 -5.10 11.16 -4.93
N ASP A 81 -5.90 10.81 -3.93
CA ASP A 81 -5.50 10.85 -2.51
C ASP A 81 -4.53 9.72 -2.15
N ILE A 82 -3.80 9.90 -1.04
CA ILE A 82 -2.95 8.87 -0.44
C ILE A 82 -3.61 8.35 0.84
N ASP A 83 -3.95 7.06 0.84
CA ASP A 83 -4.50 6.37 2.00
C ASP A 83 -3.37 5.79 2.88
N VAL A 84 -3.41 6.11 4.18
CA VAL A 84 -2.45 5.60 5.17
C VAL A 84 -3.20 4.83 6.26
N ALA A 85 -2.78 3.58 6.49
CA ALA A 85 -3.23 2.77 7.61
C ALA A 85 -2.15 2.74 8.69
N ILE A 86 -2.56 3.02 9.93
CA ILE A 86 -1.70 2.95 11.11
C ILE A 86 -2.21 1.83 11.99
N ARG A 87 -1.32 0.89 12.34
CA ARG A 87 -1.64 -0.20 13.25
C ARG A 87 -0.64 -0.24 14.40
N SER A 88 -0.99 0.40 15.50
CA SER A 88 -0.22 0.30 16.74
C SER A 88 -0.51 -1.02 17.47
N LEU A 89 0.54 -1.70 17.92
CA LEU A 89 0.44 -2.74 18.94
C LEU A 89 0.43 -2.06 20.31
N ALA A 90 -0.73 -2.09 20.98
CA ALA A 90 -0.89 -1.67 22.37
C ALA A 90 -0.18 -2.62 23.34
#